data_AF-A0A816HKJ4-F1
#
_entry.id   AF-A0A816HKJ4-F1
#
_cell.length_a   1.000
_cell.length_b   1.000
_cell.length_c   1.000
_cell.angle_alpha   90.00
_cell.angle_beta   90.00
_cell.angle_gamma   90.00
#
_symmetry.space_group_name_H-M   'P 1'
#
loop_
_entity.id
_entity.type
_entity.pdbx_description
1 polymer ?
#
loop_
_entity_poly.entity_id
_entity_poly.type
_entity_poly.pdbx_seq_one_letter_code
_entity_poly.pdbx_strand_id
1 'polypeptide(L)'
;MQINWLRHDQIINDVNILTKTYPIDHQCSETIMEIVDLSEYQFGRYECQAENILGRNSVFVDVEQSSRIVKTKHYEHHANEFNRNGRTALLIDKDQQSNNTHSILRI
;
A
#
# COMPACT_ATOMS: atom_id res chain seq x y z
N MET A 1 -15.38 -25.41 -1.62
CA MET A 1 -14.25 -24.78 -0.94
C MET A 1 -14.66 -23.35 -0.61
N GLN A 2 -14.42 -22.90 0.61
CA GLN A 2 -14.71 -21.54 1.04
C GLN A 2 -13.39 -20.84 1.38
N ILE A 3 -13.24 -19.59 0.96
CA ILE A 3 -12.08 -18.75 1.26
C ILE A 3 -12.58 -17.44 1.87
N ASN A 4 -12.08 -17.08 3.04
CA ASN A 4 -12.44 -15.86 3.75
C ASN A 4 -11.17 -15.09 4.16
N TRP A 5 -11.23 -13.76 4.11
CA TRP A 5 -10.23 -12.90 4.73
C TRP A 5 -10.74 -12.41 6.08
N LEU A 6 -9.90 -12.52 7.11
CA LEU A 6 -10.22 -12.13 8.48
C LEU A 6 -9.21 -11.14 9.05
N ARG A 7 -9.69 -10.34 10.00
CA ARG A 7 -8.87 -9.50 10.89
C ARG A 7 -9.44 -9.62 12.30
N HIS A 8 -8.61 -9.99 13.28
CA HIS A 8 -9.05 -10.27 14.66
C HIS A 8 -10.21 -11.30 14.73
N ASP A 9 -10.07 -12.41 14.02
CA ASP A 9 -11.07 -13.50 13.93
C ASP A 9 -12.44 -13.09 13.34
N GLN A 10 -12.54 -11.89 12.75
CA GLN A 10 -13.76 -11.40 12.11
C GLN A 10 -13.56 -11.30 10.60
N ILE A 11 -14.56 -11.72 9.83
CA ILE A 11 -14.58 -11.52 8.38
C ILE A 11 -14.48 -10.01 8.09
N ILE A 12 -13.58 -9.66 7.19
CA ILE A 12 -13.37 -8.26 6.81
C ILE A 12 -14.63 -7.71 6.17
N ASN A 13 -15.13 -6.62 6.73
CA ASN A 13 -16.25 -5.84 6.23
C ASN A 13 -15.90 -4.35 6.32
N ASP A 14 -14.81 -3.98 5.63
CA ASP A 14 -14.27 -2.61 5.61
C ASP A 14 -14.46 -2.04 4.20
N VAL A 15 -15.03 -0.84 4.10
CA VAL A 15 -15.30 -0.16 2.81
C VAL A 15 -14.02 0.14 2.01
N ASN A 16 -12.88 0.21 2.70
CA ASN A 16 -11.58 0.48 2.09
C ASN A 16 -10.82 -0.79 1.74
N ILE A 17 -11.39 -1.97 1.97
CA ILE A 17 -10.78 -3.27 1.65
C ILE A 17 -11.67 -4.02 0.67
N LEU A 18 -11.10 -4.39 -0.48
CA LEU A 18 -11.76 -5.18 -1.50
C LEU A 18 -11.19 -6.60 -1.49
N THR A 19 -12.06 -7.60 -1.49
CA THR A 19 -11.65 -9.00 -1.62
C THR A 19 -12.19 -9.56 -2.94
N LYS A 20 -11.33 -10.23 -3.70
CA LYS A 20 -11.70 -10.88 -4.97
C LYS A 20 -11.21 -12.31 -4.93
N THR A 21 -12.03 -13.27 -5.35
CA THR A 21 -11.66 -14.68 -5.42
C THR A 21 -12.02 -15.22 -6.80
N TYR A 22 -11.05 -15.85 -7.44
CA TYR A 22 -11.15 -16.35 -8.80
C TYR A 22 -10.90 -17.86 -8.80
N PRO A 23 -11.85 -18.68 -9.31
CA PRO A 23 -11.56 -20.10 -9.54
C PRO A 23 -10.55 -20.22 -10.68
N ILE A 24 -9.46 -20.95 -10.45
CA ILE A 24 -8.48 -21.29 -11.50
C ILE A 24 -8.92 -22.61 -12.15
N ASP A 25 -9.26 -23.61 -11.32
CA ASP A 25 -9.79 -24.90 -11.75
C ASP A 25 -10.71 -25.51 -10.66
N HIS A 26 -10.98 -26.82 -10.74
CA HIS A 26 -11.85 -27.53 -9.79
C HIS A 26 -11.27 -27.69 -8.37
N GLN A 27 -9.97 -27.48 -8.18
CA GLN A 27 -9.26 -27.68 -6.92
C GLN A 27 -8.49 -26.44 -6.45
N CYS A 28 -8.30 -25.46 -7.33
CA CYS A 28 -7.49 -24.28 -7.09
C CYS A 28 -8.30 -22.99 -7.27
N SER A 29 -8.08 -22.03 -6.37
CA SER A 29 -8.62 -20.69 -6.48
C SER A 29 -7.57 -19.68 -6.03
N GLU A 30 -7.51 -18.55 -6.71
CA GLU A 30 -6.72 -17.39 -6.32
C GLU A 30 -7.60 -16.42 -5.53
N THR A 31 -7.07 -15.83 -4.46
CA THR A 31 -7.75 -14.78 -3.72
C THR A 31 -6.83 -13.59 -3.51
N ILE A 32 -7.39 -12.39 -3.68
CA ILE A 32 -6.67 -11.14 -3.58
C ILE A 32 -7.43 -10.23 -2.60
N MET A 33 -6.71 -9.70 -1.62
CA MET A 33 -7.17 -8.62 -0.75
C MET A 33 -6.44 -7.33 -1.13
N GLU A 34 -7.21 -6.29 -1.43
CA GLU A 34 -6.72 -4.99 -1.87
C GLU A 34 -7.17 -3.93 -0.86
N ILE A 35 -6.21 -3.26 -0.21
CA ILE A 35 -6.48 -2.12 0.67
C ILE A 35 -6.37 -0.85 -0.19
N VAL A 36 -7.50 -0.20 -0.46
CA VAL A 36 -7.62 0.90 -1.44
C VAL A 36 -7.08 2.21 -0.88
N ASP A 37 -7.44 2.53 0.35
CA ASP A 37 -6.96 3.70 1.09
C ASP A 37 -6.43 3.21 2.43
N LEU A 38 -5.11 3.34 2.63
CA LEU A 38 -4.39 2.83 3.80
C LEU A 38 -4.33 3.90 4.89
N SER A 39 -4.83 3.54 6.06
CA SER A 39 -4.94 4.36 7.26
C SER A 39 -4.40 3.61 8.48
N GLU A 40 -4.16 4.33 9.58
CA GLU A 40 -3.49 3.74 10.74
C GLU A 40 -4.23 2.53 11.36
N TYR A 41 -5.57 2.50 11.27
CA TYR A 41 -6.37 1.40 11.80
C TYR A 41 -6.37 0.14 10.92
N GLN A 42 -5.78 0.20 9.72
CA GLN A 42 -5.64 -0.94 8.82
C GLN A 42 -4.29 -1.64 8.94
N PHE A 43 -3.36 -1.11 9.74
CA PHE A 43 -2.17 -1.87 10.12
C PHE A 43 -2.54 -3.04 11.04
N GLY A 44 -1.76 -4.11 10.97
CA GLY A 44 -1.94 -5.31 11.79
C GLY A 44 -1.98 -6.60 10.97
N ARG A 45 -2.42 -7.67 11.64
CA ARG A 45 -2.43 -9.02 11.10
C ARG A 45 -3.73 -9.33 10.36
N TYR A 46 -3.58 -9.80 9.14
CA TYR A 46 -4.65 -10.34 8.31
C TYR A 46 -4.49 -11.85 8.19
N GLU A 47 -5.61 -12.55 8.10
CA GLU A 47 -5.67 -14.00 7.90
C GLU A 47 -6.42 -14.30 6.60
N CYS A 48 -5.81 -15.08 5.71
CA CYS A 48 -6.52 -15.78 4.65
C CYS A 48 -6.82 -17.19 5.12
N GLN A 49 -8.11 -17.52 5.26
CA GLN A 49 -8.58 -18.81 5.72
C GLN A 49 -9.26 -19.56 4.58
N ALA A 50 -8.84 -20.80 4.34
CA ALA A 50 -9.45 -21.70 3.37
C ALA A 50 -10.02 -22.94 4.08
N GLU A 51 -11.26 -23.32 3.74
CA GLU A 51 -11.97 -24.44 4.34
C GLU A 51 -12.61 -25.35 3.27
N ASN A 52 -12.47 -26.65 3.49
CA ASN A 52 -13.14 -27.70 2.73
C ASN A 52 -13.61 -28.83 3.68
N ILE A 53 -14.16 -29.91 3.12
CA ILE A 53 -14.70 -31.03 3.90
C ILE A 53 -13.66 -31.76 4.76
N LEU A 54 -12.37 -31.61 4.46
CA LEU A 54 -11.27 -32.26 5.19
C LEU A 54 -10.74 -31.39 6.33
N GLY A 55 -11.08 -30.10 6.34
CA GLY A 55 -10.69 -29.19 7.40
C GLY A 55 -10.39 -27.79 6.89
N ARG A 56 -9.63 -27.07 7.71
CA ARG A 56 -9.35 -25.65 7.57
C ARG A 56 -7.84 -25.41 7.61
N ASN A 57 -7.37 -24.48 6.80
CA ASN A 57 -6.00 -23.99 6.83
C ASN A 57 -5.98 -22.46 6.75
N SER A 58 -4.96 -21.84 7.33
CA SER A 58 -4.85 -20.39 7.46
C SER A 58 -3.44 -19.92 7.13
N VAL A 59 -3.35 -18.77 6.48
CA VAL A 59 -2.09 -18.05 6.20
C VAL A 59 -2.24 -16.63 6.74
N PHE A 60 -1.19 -16.12 7.37
CA PHE A 60 -1.19 -14.80 8.00
C PHE A 60 -0.27 -13.84 7.25
N VAL A 61 -0.70 -12.57 7.16
CA VAL A 61 0.06 -11.47 6.57
C VAL A 61 0.03 -10.28 7.54
N ASP A 62 1.20 -9.79 7.92
CA ASP A 62 1.34 -8.61 8.80
C ASP A 62 1.58 -7.36 7.95
N VAL A 63 0.72 -6.34 8.11
CA VAL A 63 0.84 -5.04 7.43
C VAL A 63 1.36 -4.01 8.43
N GLU A 64 2.56 -3.50 8.19
CA GLU A 64 3.26 -2.60 9.11
C GLU A 64 3.45 -1.20 8.52
N GLN A 65 3.44 -0.19 9.40
CA GLN A 65 3.77 1.17 9.02
C GLN A 65 5.29 1.30 8.83
N SER A 66 5.73 1.54 7.58
CA SER A 66 7.14 1.85 7.33
C SER A 66 7.45 3.28 7.80
N SER A 67 8.39 3.42 8.73
CA SER A 67 8.94 4.73 9.10
C SER A 67 9.84 5.24 7.98
N ARG A 68 9.32 6.07 7.09
CA ARG A 68 10.17 6.83 6.16
C ARG A 68 10.82 7.98 6.92
N ILE A 69 12.12 7.88 7.20
CA ILE A 69 12.91 9.07 7.58
C ILE A 69 12.99 9.94 6.33
N VAL A 70 12.12 10.93 6.22
CA VAL A 70 12.26 11.99 5.22
C VAL A 70 13.44 12.83 5.68
N LYS A 71 14.60 12.70 5.04
CA LYS A 71 15.68 13.68 5.20
C LYS A 71 15.14 15.02 4.72
N THR A 72 14.70 15.87 5.63
CA THR A 72 14.40 17.26 5.33
C THR A 72 15.72 17.89 4.89
N LYS A 73 15.89 18.13 3.58
CA LYS A 73 16.94 19.05 3.12
C LYS A 73 16.57 20.41 3.70
N HIS A 74 17.23 20.78 4.80
CA HIS A 74 17.19 22.15 5.29
C HIS A 74 17.93 22.97 4.23
N TYR A 75 17.19 23.60 3.33
CA TYR A 75 17.75 24.62 2.46
C TYR A 75 18.03 25.83 3.34
N GLU A 76 19.26 25.95 3.82
CA GLU A 76 19.76 27.22 4.31
C GLU A 76 19.69 28.21 3.14
N HIS A 77 18.67 29.07 3.18
CA HIS A 77 18.62 30.26 2.35
C HIS A 77 19.78 31.17 2.79
N HIS A 78 20.99 30.91 2.29
CA HIS A 78 21.99 31.95 2.15
C HIS A 78 21.44 32.94 1.10
N ALA A 79 20.71 33.94 1.58
CA ALA A 79 20.37 35.12 0.81
C ALA A 79 21.68 35.87 0.51
N ASN A 80 22.40 35.45 -0.53
CA ASN A 80 23.47 36.25 -1.09
C ASN A 80 22.84 37.36 -1.93
N GLU A 81 23.00 38.55 -1.35
CA GLU A 81 22.79 39.89 -1.84
C GLU A 81 22.75 40.06 -3.37
N PHE A 82 21.70 40.78 -3.78
CA PHE A 82 21.56 41.57 -5.00
C PHE A 82 22.89 41.97 -5.65
N ASN A 83 23.10 41.58 -6.91
CA ASN A 83 23.99 42.33 -7.80
C ASN A 83 23.27 42.75 -9.08
N ARG A 84 23.17 44.06 -9.24
CA ARG A 84 22.65 44.77 -10.41
C ARG A 84 23.60 44.47 -11.57
N ASN A 85 23.15 43.71 -12.56
CA ASN A 85 23.45 43.88 -13.99
C ASN A 85 22.82 42.70 -14.75
N GLY A 86 21.74 42.99 -15.48
CA GLY A 86 20.86 41.99 -16.06
C GLY A 86 21.55 40.93 -16.92
N ARG A 87 21.22 39.67 -16.64
CA ARG A 87 21.09 38.56 -17.61
C ARG A 87 20.40 37.38 -16.93
N THR A 88 19.38 36.86 -17.60
CA THR A 88 18.40 35.85 -17.18
C THR A 88 19.03 34.53 -16.77
N ALA A 89 18.52 33.90 -15.69
CA ALA A 89 18.59 32.45 -15.51
C ALA A 89 17.15 31.93 -15.32
N LEU A 90 16.65 31.24 -16.35
CA LEU A 90 15.43 30.46 -16.29
C LEU A 90 15.70 29.22 -15.41
N LEU A 91 15.11 29.17 -14.22
CA LEU A 91 14.95 27.91 -13.49
C LEU A 91 13.77 27.15 -14.11
N ILE A 92 14.09 26.25 -15.04
CA ILE A 92 13.15 25.19 -15.44
C ILE A 92 13.43 24.02 -14.50
N ASP A 93 12.64 23.90 -13.43
CA ASP A 93 12.51 22.62 -12.72
C ASP A 93 11.34 21.86 -13.38
N LYS A 94 11.68 21.12 -14.44
CA LYS A 94 10.85 20.00 -14.90
C LYS A 94 11.35 18.78 -14.13
N ASP A 95 10.57 18.33 -13.16
CA ASP A 95 10.32 16.90 -12.88
C ASP A 95 9.40 16.77 -11.65
N GLN A 96 8.11 16.99 -11.89
CA GLN A 96 7.03 16.47 -11.06
C GLN A 96 6.41 15.29 -11.83
N GLN A 97 7.08 14.13 -11.79
CA GLN A 97 6.43 12.86 -12.14
C GLN A 97 5.97 12.22 -10.84
N SER A 98 4.65 12.22 -10.65
CA SER A 98 3.96 11.60 -9.52
C SER A 98 4.27 10.10 -9.47
N ASN A 99 5.00 9.67 -8.44
CA ASN A 99 5.06 8.28 -8.06
C ASN A 99 3.81 7.91 -7.24
N ASN A 100 2.67 7.74 -7.91
CA ASN A 100 1.56 6.99 -7.33
C ASN A 100 2.01 5.54 -7.14
N THR A 101 2.28 5.17 -5.90
CA THR A 101 2.73 3.81 -5.56
C THR A 101 1.50 2.92 -5.38
N HIS A 102 0.99 2.35 -6.47
CA HIS A 102 0.06 1.22 -6.39
C HIS A 102 0.82 0.01 -5.84
N SER A 103 0.53 -0.39 -4.61
CA SER A 103 1.07 -1.62 -4.04
C SER A 103 0.08 -2.75 -4.33
N ILE A 104 0.32 -3.49 -5.42
CA ILE A 104 -0.42 -4.72 -5.72
C ILE A 104 0.35 -5.87 -5.05
N LEU A 105 -0.23 -6.47 -4.01
CA LEU A 105 0.26 -7.73 -3.45
C LEU A 105 -0.39 -8.89 -4.22
N ARG A 106 0.43 -9.71 -4.88
CA ARG A 106 0.02 -10.98 -5.50
C ARG A 106 0.59 -12.12 -4.65
N ILE A 107 -0.25 -13.04 -4.23
CA ILE A 107 0.12 -14.30 -3.55
C ILE A 107 -0.34 -15.44 -4.45
#